data_AF-A0A6I8NSX9-F1
#
_entry.id   AF-A0A6I8NSX9-F1
#
_cell.length_a   1.000
_cell.length_b   1.000
_cell.length_c   1.000
_cell.angle_alpha   90.00
_cell.angle_beta   90.00
_cell.angle_gamma   90.00
#
_symmetry.space_group_name_H-M   'P 1'
#
loop_
_entity.id
_entity.type
_entity.pdbx_description
1 polymer ?
#
loop_
_entity_poly.entity_id
_entity_poly.type
_entity_poly.pdbx_seq_one_letter_code
_entity_poly.pdbx_strand_id
1 'polypeptide(L)'
;MASPSQPLEKTKEKAAGGFRNQKRGKQAVDESELLTVPDGWKEPTFTKDDNPRGLLEESSFATLFPKYREAYLKECWPLVQKALQEHHVKATLDLIEGSMTVCTTKKTFDPYVIIRARDLIKLLARSVPFEQAVRILQDDTACDIVKIGSLVRNKERFIKRRQRLIGPKGSTLKALELLTNCYIMVQGNTVSALGPFNGLKETLMIKRELSKDSELRTQNWERFLPKFKHKNLNKRKEPNKKKVKKEYTPFPPPQPESQIDKELASGEYFLKASQKKRQKMEEIKAKQAEVLSKRQAERNKAFIPPKEKIVVKPKKVSEDKINIAAIKEKVKKAKKKKLGALTEEEIKLKMEVNEKNKKRKM
;
A
#
# COMPACT_ATOMS: atom_id res chain seq x y z
N MET A 1 -75.36 -11.79 -1.43
CA MET A 1 -74.38 -11.74 -2.53
C MET A 1 -73.02 -11.43 -1.94
N ALA A 2 -72.26 -12.46 -1.62
CA ALA A 2 -70.90 -12.35 -1.12
C ALA A 2 -69.96 -12.22 -2.33
N SER A 3 -69.17 -11.14 -2.39
CA SER A 3 -68.08 -11.01 -3.35
C SER A 3 -66.74 -11.09 -2.63
N PRO A 4 -65.71 -11.69 -3.25
CA PRO A 4 -64.60 -12.32 -2.54
C PRO A 4 -63.41 -11.38 -2.35
N SER A 5 -62.76 -11.56 -1.21
CA SER A 5 -61.43 -11.08 -0.83
C SER A 5 -60.36 -11.32 -1.91
N GLN A 6 -59.66 -10.26 -2.32
CA GLN A 6 -58.38 -10.36 -3.03
C GLN A 6 -57.20 -10.21 -2.05
N PRO A 7 -56.09 -10.97 -2.20
CA PRO A 7 -54.94 -10.90 -1.30
C PRO A 7 -53.96 -9.80 -1.74
N LEU A 8 -53.49 -8.99 -0.78
CA LEU A 8 -52.39 -8.03 -0.95
C LEU A 8 -51.07 -8.76 -1.23
N GLU A 9 -50.56 -8.62 -2.46
CA GLU A 9 -49.21 -9.03 -2.85
C GLU A 9 -48.15 -8.21 -2.08
N LYS A 10 -47.26 -8.93 -1.38
CA LYS A 10 -46.03 -8.38 -0.79
C LYS A 10 -44.99 -8.15 -1.89
N THR A 11 -44.89 -6.93 -2.39
CA THR A 11 -43.72 -6.50 -3.18
C THR A 11 -42.51 -6.33 -2.26
N LYS A 12 -41.58 -7.29 -2.33
CA LYS A 12 -40.22 -7.16 -1.77
C LYS A 12 -39.41 -6.17 -2.61
N GLU A 13 -39.35 -4.92 -2.19
CA GLU A 13 -38.33 -3.99 -2.71
C GLU A 13 -36.94 -4.38 -2.18
N LYS A 14 -36.10 -4.86 -3.11
CA LYS A 14 -34.65 -4.98 -2.89
C LYS A 14 -34.04 -3.57 -2.92
N ALA A 15 -33.77 -3.01 -1.74
CA ALA A 15 -32.96 -1.81 -1.59
C ALA A 15 -31.48 -2.10 -1.93
N ALA A 16 -31.15 -2.13 -3.22
CA ALA A 16 -29.78 -2.11 -3.72
C ALA A 16 -29.29 -0.66 -3.84
N GLY A 17 -29.11 0.01 -2.70
CA GLY A 17 -28.55 1.36 -2.62
C GLY A 17 -27.04 1.32 -2.39
N GLY A 18 -26.27 1.12 -3.46
CA GLY A 18 -24.81 1.24 -3.39
C GLY A 18 -24.40 2.67 -3.01
N PHE A 19 -23.72 2.83 -1.86
CA PHE A 19 -23.12 4.09 -1.43
C PHE A 19 -22.06 4.55 -2.43
N ARG A 20 -22.48 5.34 -3.41
CA ARG A 20 -21.62 6.00 -4.38
C ARG A 20 -20.94 7.16 -3.68
N ASN A 21 -19.70 6.94 -3.27
CA ASN A 21 -18.85 7.92 -2.60
C ASN A 21 -18.52 9.07 -3.58
N GLN A 22 -19.41 10.05 -3.69
CA GLN A 22 -19.14 11.30 -4.38
C GLN A 22 -18.13 12.09 -3.55
N LYS A 23 -16.88 12.14 -4.03
CA LYS A 23 -15.94 13.19 -3.65
C LYS A 23 -16.60 14.53 -3.98
N ARG A 24 -17.19 15.19 -2.98
CA ARG A 24 -17.45 16.63 -3.05
C ARG A 24 -16.10 17.30 -3.23
N GLY A 25 -15.84 17.79 -4.45
CA GLY A 25 -14.72 18.70 -4.68
C GLY A 25 -14.89 19.88 -3.74
N LYS A 26 -13.83 20.23 -3.00
CA LYS A 26 -13.81 21.51 -2.28
C LYS A 26 -14.02 22.60 -3.33
N GLN A 27 -15.18 23.26 -3.30
CA GLN A 27 -15.32 24.56 -3.94
C GLN A 27 -14.26 25.44 -3.29
N ALA A 28 -13.36 25.99 -4.10
CA ALA A 28 -12.45 27.04 -3.65
C ALA A 28 -13.34 28.22 -3.30
N VAL A 29 -13.56 28.44 -2.02
CA VAL A 29 -14.20 29.66 -1.53
C VAL A 29 -13.23 30.78 -1.86
N ASP A 30 -13.67 31.77 -2.63
CA ASP A 30 -12.84 32.92 -3.00
C ASP A 30 -12.53 33.71 -1.73
N GLU A 31 -11.25 33.81 -1.34
CA GLU A 31 -10.84 34.43 -0.07
C GLU A 31 -11.26 35.90 0.03
N SER A 32 -11.55 36.56 -1.09
CA SER A 32 -12.06 37.93 -1.16
C SER A 32 -13.51 38.11 -0.73
N GLU A 33 -14.31 37.03 -0.67
CA GLU A 33 -15.70 37.08 -0.17
C GLU A 33 -15.78 36.89 1.36
N LEU A 34 -14.67 36.52 2.00
CA LEU A 34 -14.62 36.38 3.46
C LEU A 34 -14.52 37.77 4.09
N LEU A 35 -15.52 38.15 4.89
CA LEU A 35 -15.42 39.29 5.81
C LEU A 35 -14.19 39.05 6.69
N THR A 36 -13.14 39.83 6.45
CA THR A 36 -11.91 39.78 7.24
C THR A 36 -12.14 40.55 8.53
N VAL A 37 -11.88 39.88 9.65
CA VAL A 37 -11.93 40.51 10.97
C VAL A 37 -10.87 41.64 10.98
N PRO A 38 -11.22 42.87 11.41
CA PRO A 38 -10.27 43.98 11.48
C PRO A 38 -9.00 43.61 12.27
N ASP A 39 -7.83 44.08 11.80
CA ASP A 39 -6.53 43.80 12.42
C ASP A 39 -6.54 44.35 13.87
N GLY A 40 -6.39 43.47 14.85
CA GLY A 40 -6.43 43.82 16.28
C GLY A 40 -7.76 43.60 17.01
N TRP A 41 -8.80 43.09 16.33
CA TRP A 41 -10.03 42.66 17.01
C TRP A 41 -9.74 41.53 18.00
N LYS A 42 -10.09 41.74 19.27
CA LYS A 42 -10.10 40.70 20.30
C LYS A 42 -11.53 40.46 20.72
N GLU A 43 -11.95 39.20 20.72
CA GLU A 43 -13.24 38.83 21.25
C GLU A 43 -13.28 39.19 22.75
N PRO A 44 -14.34 39.87 23.23
CA PRO A 44 -14.47 40.20 24.63
C PRO A 44 -14.58 38.92 25.46
N THR A 45 -13.94 38.92 26.63
CA THR A 45 -14.03 37.80 27.57
C THR A 45 -15.45 37.69 28.11
N PHE A 46 -16.01 36.49 28.08
CA PHE A 46 -17.36 36.25 28.61
C PHE A 46 -17.32 36.33 30.14
N THR A 47 -18.07 37.27 30.72
CA THR A 47 -18.11 37.51 32.16
C THR A 47 -19.36 36.93 32.78
N LYS A 48 -19.40 36.88 34.12
CA LYS A 48 -20.56 36.40 34.86
C LYS A 48 -21.79 37.30 34.67
N ASP A 49 -21.57 38.58 34.37
CA ASP A 49 -22.62 39.57 34.18
C ASP A 49 -23.37 39.36 32.85
N ASP A 50 -22.73 38.72 31.86
CA ASP A 50 -23.32 38.41 30.56
C ASP A 50 -24.36 37.27 30.64
N ASN A 51 -24.27 36.42 31.67
CA ASN A 51 -25.24 35.35 31.93
C ASN A 51 -25.64 35.27 33.41
N PRO A 52 -26.49 36.19 33.89
CA PRO A 52 -26.87 36.27 35.30
C PRO A 52 -27.77 35.12 35.74
N ARG A 53 -28.51 34.49 34.81
CA ARG A 53 -29.43 33.37 35.10
C ARG A 53 -28.75 31.99 35.00
N GLY A 54 -27.53 31.92 34.49
CA GLY A 54 -26.77 30.68 34.31
C GLY A 54 -27.36 29.76 33.24
N LEU A 55 -26.88 28.52 33.21
CA LEU A 55 -27.37 27.48 32.30
C LEU A 55 -28.59 26.76 32.90
N LEU A 56 -29.63 26.53 32.07
CA LEU A 56 -30.83 25.80 32.48
C LEU A 56 -30.60 24.28 32.52
N GLU A 57 -29.90 23.76 31.52
CA GLU A 57 -29.68 22.33 31.31
C GLU A 57 -28.27 21.90 31.73
N GLU A 58 -28.14 20.64 32.13
CA GLU A 58 -26.86 20.04 32.48
C GLU A 58 -26.20 19.41 31.26
N SER A 59 -24.97 19.84 30.95
CA SER A 59 -24.09 19.19 29.99
C SER A 59 -23.04 18.37 30.73
N SER A 60 -22.91 17.10 30.36
CA SER A 60 -21.92 16.18 30.93
C SER A 60 -21.06 15.55 29.84
N PHE A 61 -19.74 15.49 30.07
CA PHE A 61 -18.81 14.78 29.20
C PHE A 61 -17.95 13.83 30.03
N ALA A 62 -17.73 12.63 29.49
CA ALA A 62 -16.87 11.63 30.09
C ALA A 62 -15.76 11.20 29.12
N THR A 63 -14.57 10.94 29.65
CA THR A 63 -13.44 10.37 28.91
C THR A 63 -12.78 9.26 29.68
N LEU A 64 -12.59 8.11 29.03
CA LEU A 64 -11.82 6.99 29.58
C LEU A 64 -10.32 7.29 29.51
N PHE A 65 -9.58 6.89 30.55
CA PHE A 65 -8.13 6.98 30.58
C PHE A 65 -7.48 5.60 30.75
N PRO A 66 -6.23 5.43 30.27
CA PRO A 66 -5.52 4.17 30.44
C PRO A 66 -5.10 3.94 31.90
N LYS A 67 -5.14 2.68 32.36
CA LYS A 67 -4.78 2.28 33.74
C LYS A 67 -3.43 2.83 34.23
N TYR A 68 -2.41 2.89 33.38
CA TYR A 68 -1.09 3.42 33.77
C TYR A 68 -1.12 4.92 34.15
N ARG A 69 -2.16 5.66 33.75
CA ARG A 69 -2.28 7.10 34.01
C ARG A 69 -2.96 7.41 35.35
N GLU A 70 -3.58 6.40 35.97
CA GLU A 70 -4.36 6.50 37.20
C GLU A 70 -3.59 7.14 38.36
N ALA A 71 -2.37 6.68 38.64
CA ALA A 71 -1.56 7.16 39.75
C ALA A 71 -1.33 8.68 39.69
N TYR A 72 -1.01 9.19 38.50
CA TYR A 72 -0.82 10.62 38.27
C TYR A 72 -2.12 11.40 38.39
N LEU A 73 -3.22 10.87 37.81
CA LEU A 73 -4.51 11.54 37.87
C LEU A 73 -4.99 11.68 39.30
N LYS A 74 -4.81 10.64 40.13
CA LYS A 74 -5.14 10.68 41.55
C LYS A 74 -4.38 11.77 42.30
N GLU A 75 -3.10 11.97 41.99
CA GLU A 75 -2.26 13.00 42.62
C GLU A 75 -2.65 14.42 42.19
N CYS A 76 -2.89 14.65 40.89
CA CYS A 76 -3.18 16.00 40.38
C CYS A 76 -4.68 16.36 40.40
N TRP A 77 -5.58 15.42 40.70
CA TRP A 77 -7.03 15.64 40.68
C TRP A 77 -7.51 16.83 41.52
N PRO A 78 -7.01 17.06 42.75
CA PRO A 78 -7.40 18.22 43.54
C PRO A 78 -7.11 19.54 42.85
N LEU A 79 -6.02 19.61 42.07
CA LEU A 79 -5.66 20.80 41.29
C LEU A 79 -6.62 21.00 40.11
N VAL A 80 -7.02 19.90 39.44
CA VAL A 80 -8.02 19.93 38.36
C VAL A 80 -9.36 20.44 38.88
N GLN A 81 -9.81 19.93 40.04
CA GLN A 81 -11.04 20.37 40.68
C GLN A 81 -10.98 21.85 41.03
N LYS A 82 -9.86 22.32 41.60
CA LYS A 82 -9.67 23.75 41.92
C LYS A 82 -9.79 24.64 40.68
N ALA A 83 -9.09 24.28 39.59
CA ALA A 83 -9.12 25.05 38.34
C ALA A 83 -10.51 25.08 37.69
N LEU A 84 -11.25 23.97 37.71
CA LEU A 84 -12.61 23.91 37.14
C LEU A 84 -13.67 24.56 38.04
N GLN A 85 -13.44 24.58 39.35
CA GLN A 85 -14.33 25.21 40.32
C GLN A 85 -14.41 26.73 40.15
N GLU A 86 -13.33 27.38 39.71
CA GLU A 86 -13.29 28.81 39.36
C GLU A 86 -14.31 29.16 38.27
N HIS A 87 -14.57 28.21 37.36
CA HIS A 87 -15.58 28.33 36.30
C HIS A 87 -16.91 27.65 36.63
N HIS A 88 -17.12 27.20 37.88
CA HIS A 88 -18.32 26.51 38.35
C HIS A 88 -18.63 25.19 37.60
N VAL A 89 -17.61 24.49 37.11
CA VAL A 89 -17.72 23.17 36.49
C VAL A 89 -17.38 22.09 37.51
N LYS A 90 -18.25 21.09 37.66
CA LYS A 90 -18.02 19.94 38.54
C LYS A 90 -17.16 18.91 37.81
N ALA A 91 -16.12 18.40 38.47
CA ALA A 91 -15.28 17.33 37.95
C ALA A 91 -15.23 16.14 38.91
N THR A 92 -15.49 14.93 38.40
CA THR A 92 -15.35 13.68 39.13
C THR A 92 -14.37 12.71 38.44
N LEU A 93 -13.64 11.96 39.25
CA LEU A 93 -12.69 10.93 38.81
C LEU A 93 -13.18 9.59 39.34
N ASP A 94 -13.46 8.67 38.43
CA ASP A 94 -13.78 7.29 38.75
C ASP A 94 -12.57 6.39 38.45
N LEU A 95 -12.02 5.80 39.50
CA LEU A 95 -10.89 4.86 39.43
C LEU A 95 -11.33 3.43 39.12
N ILE A 96 -12.61 3.09 39.34
CA ILE A 96 -13.14 1.76 39.09
C ILE A 96 -13.36 1.57 37.59
N GLU A 97 -14.10 2.48 36.96
CA GLU A 97 -14.30 2.47 35.51
C GLU A 97 -13.07 3.02 34.75
N GLY A 98 -12.21 3.78 35.41
CA GLY A 98 -11.09 4.48 34.76
C GLY A 98 -11.58 5.62 33.88
N SER A 99 -12.55 6.40 34.38
CA SER A 99 -13.21 7.48 33.66
C SER A 99 -13.06 8.83 34.40
N MET A 100 -12.92 9.91 33.63
CA MET A 100 -13.01 11.28 34.14
C MET A 100 -14.28 11.90 33.58
N THR A 101 -15.07 12.54 34.44
CA THR A 101 -16.28 13.23 34.00
C THR A 101 -16.28 14.70 34.41
N VAL A 102 -16.81 15.54 33.55
CA VAL A 102 -17.03 16.97 33.79
C VAL A 102 -18.49 17.30 33.51
N CYS A 103 -19.11 18.03 34.43
CA CYS A 103 -20.51 18.43 34.36
C CYS A 103 -20.65 19.92 34.62
N THR A 104 -21.50 20.61 33.85
CA THR A 104 -21.91 21.98 34.16
C THR A 104 -22.81 22.01 35.39
N THR A 105 -22.73 23.07 36.18
CA THR A 105 -23.67 23.34 37.27
C THR A 105 -24.62 24.48 36.92
N LYS A 106 -25.70 24.66 37.70
CA LYS A 106 -26.61 25.81 37.58
C LYS A 106 -25.92 27.18 37.76
N LYS A 107 -24.71 27.19 38.32
CA LYS A 107 -23.91 28.41 38.54
C LYS A 107 -22.93 28.70 37.40
N THR A 108 -22.81 27.79 36.42
CA THR A 108 -21.95 28.00 35.25
C THR A 108 -22.51 29.16 34.44
N PHE A 109 -21.69 30.18 34.23
CA PHE A 109 -22.08 31.36 33.45
C PHE A 109 -21.67 31.21 31.98
N ASP A 110 -20.43 30.76 31.72
CA ASP A 110 -19.89 30.55 30.38
C ASP A 110 -20.43 29.25 29.75
N PRO A 111 -21.15 29.30 28.61
CA PRO A 111 -21.61 28.10 27.91
C PRO A 111 -20.50 27.29 27.24
N TYR A 112 -19.37 27.91 26.87
CA TYR A 112 -18.29 27.25 26.14
C TYR A 112 -17.26 26.57 27.06
N VAL A 113 -17.19 26.95 28.34
CA VAL A 113 -16.22 26.39 29.29
C VAL A 113 -16.32 24.86 29.43
N ILE A 114 -17.51 24.28 29.24
CA ILE A 114 -17.69 22.83 29.29
C ILE A 114 -16.94 22.11 28.15
N ILE A 115 -16.83 22.75 26.98
CA ILE A 115 -16.07 22.24 25.83
C ILE A 115 -14.57 22.27 26.14
N ARG A 116 -14.09 23.32 26.81
CA ARG A 116 -12.70 23.40 27.30
C ARG A 116 -12.41 22.39 28.39
N ALA A 117 -13.33 22.21 29.34
CA ALA A 117 -13.22 21.20 30.39
C ALA A 117 -13.17 19.77 29.81
N ARG A 118 -13.99 19.48 28.79
CA ARG A 118 -13.94 18.24 28.02
C ARG A 118 -12.57 18.03 27.38
N ASP A 119 -12.00 19.08 26.79
CA ASP A 119 -10.71 18.99 26.13
C ASP A 119 -9.54 18.87 27.12
N LEU A 120 -9.66 19.48 28.31
CA LEU A 120 -8.76 19.28 29.44
C LEU A 120 -8.69 17.81 29.85
N ILE A 121 -9.83 17.15 30.11
CA ILE A 121 -9.84 15.73 30.50
C ILE A 121 -9.33 14.81 29.39
N LYS A 122 -9.58 15.15 28.11
CA LYS A 122 -8.99 14.42 26.97
C LYS A 122 -7.47 14.54 26.93
N LEU A 123 -6.91 15.72 27.20
CA LEU A 123 -5.47 15.94 27.23
C LEU A 123 -4.81 15.16 28.36
N LEU A 124 -5.41 15.19 29.55
CA LEU A 124 -4.95 14.41 30.71
C LEU A 124 -4.96 12.90 30.42
N ALA A 125 -5.99 12.40 29.73
CA ALA A 125 -6.07 11.01 29.28
C ALA A 125 -4.99 10.64 28.24
N ARG A 126 -4.46 11.61 27.50
CA ARG A 126 -3.32 11.46 26.55
C ARG A 126 -1.98 11.82 27.17
N SER A 127 -1.89 11.72 28.50
CA SER A 127 -0.69 11.90 29.32
C SER A 127 -0.01 13.27 29.19
N VAL A 128 -0.77 14.30 28.84
CA VAL A 128 -0.30 15.68 29.00
C VAL A 128 -0.24 15.99 30.52
N PRO A 129 0.83 16.61 31.03
CA PRO A 129 0.89 17.08 32.42
C PRO A 129 -0.16 18.16 32.70
N PHE A 130 -0.68 18.19 33.93
CA PHE A 130 -1.69 19.15 34.37
C PHE A 130 -1.28 20.60 34.17
N GLU A 131 -0.04 20.96 34.56
CA GLU A 131 0.49 22.32 34.44
C GLU A 131 0.35 22.87 33.02
N GLN A 132 0.59 22.01 32.03
CA GLN A 132 0.48 22.39 30.64
C GLN A 132 -0.97 22.31 30.17
N ALA A 133 -1.73 21.29 30.58
CA ALA A 133 -3.11 21.08 30.16
C ALA A 133 -4.05 22.19 30.63
N VAL A 134 -3.83 22.77 31.81
CA VAL A 134 -4.71 23.82 32.38
C VAL A 134 -4.82 25.06 31.49
N ARG A 135 -3.82 25.31 30.65
CA ARG A 135 -3.81 26.41 29.67
C ARG A 135 -4.97 26.34 28.67
N ILE A 136 -5.58 25.17 28.45
CA ILE A 136 -6.75 25.01 27.58
C ILE A 136 -8.00 25.76 28.07
N LEU A 137 -8.04 26.16 29.34
CA LEU A 137 -9.15 26.94 29.90
C LEU A 137 -9.12 28.41 29.40
N GLN A 138 -7.96 28.89 28.94
CA GLN A 138 -7.79 30.23 28.38
C GLN A 138 -8.37 30.32 26.96
N ASP A 139 -8.93 31.47 26.58
CA ASP A 139 -9.61 31.66 25.29
C ASP A 139 -8.68 31.50 24.08
N ASP A 140 -7.44 31.98 24.19
CA ASP A 140 -6.47 31.98 23.09
C ASP A 140 -5.83 30.62 22.80
N THR A 141 -6.08 29.61 23.66
CA THR A 141 -5.44 28.30 23.56
C THR A 141 -6.45 27.25 23.12
N ALA A 142 -6.06 26.45 22.13
CA ALA A 142 -6.81 25.29 21.67
C ALA A 142 -5.96 24.02 21.75
N CYS A 143 -6.61 22.88 21.57
CA CYS A 143 -5.95 21.59 21.49
C CYS A 143 -6.32 20.86 20.20
N ASP A 144 -5.37 20.08 19.66
CA ASP A 144 -5.61 19.16 18.56
C ASP A 144 -5.02 17.78 18.90
N ILE A 145 -5.79 16.73 18.66
CA ILE A 145 -5.39 15.34 18.93
C ILE A 145 -5.37 14.60 17.60
N VAL A 146 -4.18 14.53 17.01
CA VAL A 146 -3.96 13.92 15.70
C VAL A 146 -3.75 12.42 15.85
N LYS A 147 -4.63 11.62 15.23
CA LYS A 147 -4.49 10.16 15.18
C LYS A 147 -3.49 9.75 14.10
N ILE A 148 -2.29 9.32 14.51
CA ILE A 148 -1.22 8.88 13.60
C ILE A 148 -1.22 7.36 13.33
N GLY A 149 -1.93 6.57 14.16
CA GLY A 149 -1.87 5.10 14.10
C GLY A 149 -2.37 4.47 12.79
N SER A 150 -3.29 5.10 12.07
CA SER A 150 -3.83 4.58 10.80
C SER A 150 -3.02 4.97 9.56
N LEU A 151 -2.01 5.83 9.70
CA LEU A 151 -1.25 6.34 8.55
C LEU A 151 -0.34 5.26 7.92
N VAL A 152 0.03 4.21 8.66
CA VAL A 152 0.98 3.19 8.22
C VAL A 152 0.53 1.81 8.64
N ARG A 153 0.47 0.87 7.69
CA ARG A 153 0.11 -0.54 7.95
C ARG A 153 1.18 -1.30 8.73
N ASN A 154 2.46 -1.06 8.41
CA ASN A 154 3.58 -1.79 9.01
C ASN A 154 4.02 -1.15 10.34
N LYS A 155 3.96 -1.93 11.44
CA LYS A 155 4.28 -1.47 12.81
C LYS A 155 5.71 -0.92 12.93
N GLU A 156 6.72 -1.60 12.38
CA GLU A 156 8.11 -1.13 12.45
C GLU A 156 8.31 0.23 11.75
N ARG A 157 7.67 0.40 10.59
CA ARG A 157 7.73 1.66 9.85
C ARG A 157 7.01 2.77 10.61
N PHE A 158 5.91 2.46 11.28
CA PHE A 158 5.20 3.40 12.14
C PHE A 158 6.10 3.86 13.29
N ILE A 159 6.75 2.93 14.01
CA ILE A 159 7.66 3.25 15.12
C ILE A 159 8.82 4.13 14.64
N LYS A 160 9.46 3.79 13.51
CA LYS A 160 10.56 4.58 12.94
C LYS A 160 10.12 6.00 12.52
N ARG A 161 8.90 6.15 11.96
CA ARG A 161 8.35 7.47 11.60
C ARG A 161 7.97 8.29 12.82
N ARG A 162 7.36 7.67 13.83
CA ARG A 162 7.05 8.33 15.11
C ARG A 162 8.33 8.78 15.81
N GLN A 163 9.36 7.95 15.86
CA GLN A 163 10.66 8.33 16.42
C GLN A 163 11.31 9.48 15.66
N ARG A 164 11.14 9.54 14.32
CA ARG A 164 11.61 10.66 13.51
C ARG A 164 10.88 11.98 13.84
N LEU A 165 9.61 11.92 14.20
CA LEU A 165 8.86 13.10 14.64
C LEU A 165 9.42 13.67 15.96
N ILE A 166 9.81 12.79 16.89
CA ILE A 166 10.46 13.19 18.15
C ILE A 166 11.88 13.73 17.87
N GLY A 167 12.61 13.05 16.98
CA GLY A 167 14.00 13.35 16.66
C GLY A 167 14.99 12.75 17.66
N PRO A 168 16.31 12.87 17.38
CA PRO A 168 17.34 12.46 18.32
C PRO A 168 17.29 13.35 19.56
N LYS A 169 17.27 12.74 20.75
CA LYS A 169 17.15 13.44 22.04
C LYS A 169 15.96 14.43 22.14
N GLY A 170 14.91 14.25 21.35
CA GLY A 170 13.75 15.16 21.35
C GLY A 170 13.99 16.52 20.67
N SER A 171 15.12 16.70 19.98
CA SER A 171 15.49 17.98 19.34
C SER A 171 14.48 18.47 18.31
N THR A 172 14.00 17.60 17.42
CA THR A 172 13.00 17.95 16.40
C THR A 172 11.68 18.39 17.03
N LEU A 173 11.23 17.67 18.07
CA LEU A 173 10.02 18.02 18.80
C LEU A 173 10.18 19.37 19.49
N LYS A 174 11.28 19.60 20.20
CA LYS A 174 11.54 20.87 20.88
C LYS A 174 11.64 22.04 19.91
N ALA A 175 12.28 21.84 18.76
CA ALA A 175 12.30 22.85 17.71
C ALA A 175 10.88 23.17 17.24
N LEU A 176 10.05 22.16 16.99
CA LEU A 176 8.67 22.36 16.54
C LEU A 176 7.84 23.12 17.58
N GLU A 177 8.00 22.80 18.87
CA GLU A 177 7.36 23.53 19.97
C GLU A 177 7.74 25.02 20.00
N LEU A 178 9.03 25.34 19.88
CA LEU A 178 9.50 26.73 19.88
C LEU A 178 8.99 27.50 18.65
N LEU A 179 8.87 26.82 17.52
CA LEU A 179 8.46 27.41 16.25
C LEU A 179 6.97 27.68 16.15
N THR A 180 6.14 26.81 16.70
CA THR A 180 4.68 26.99 16.68
C THR A 180 4.15 27.63 17.96
N ASN A 181 4.99 27.83 18.98
CA ASN A 181 4.60 28.19 20.34
C ASN A 181 3.56 27.20 20.92
N CYS A 182 3.55 25.95 20.45
CA CYS A 182 2.71 24.89 20.96
C CYS A 182 3.51 23.96 21.86
N TYR A 183 2.83 23.30 22.78
CA TYR A 183 3.32 22.12 23.47
C TYR A 183 2.86 20.87 22.72
N ILE A 184 3.77 19.90 22.53
CA ILE A 184 3.49 18.73 21.70
C ILE A 184 3.88 17.46 22.44
N MET A 185 2.89 16.60 22.67
CA MET A 185 3.07 15.30 23.31
C MET A 185 2.85 14.19 22.30
N VAL A 186 3.91 13.43 22.02
CA VAL A 186 3.84 12.25 21.13
C VAL A 186 3.72 11.00 21.98
N GLN A 187 2.53 10.40 22.04
CA GLN A 187 2.31 9.18 22.81
C GLN A 187 1.52 8.13 22.02
N GLY A 188 2.06 6.90 21.98
CA GLY A 188 1.37 5.76 21.38
C GLY A 188 1.04 5.99 19.91
N ASN A 189 -0.26 6.07 19.62
CA ASN A 189 -0.83 6.21 18.28
C ASN A 189 -1.38 7.61 17.99
N THR A 190 -1.20 8.56 18.91
CA THR A 190 -1.69 9.92 18.76
C THR A 190 -0.61 10.94 19.09
N VAL A 191 -0.77 12.13 18.51
CA VAL A 191 0.03 13.31 18.83
C VAL A 191 -0.94 14.36 19.35
N SER A 192 -0.72 14.82 20.56
CA SER A 192 -1.50 15.90 21.16
C SER A 192 -0.71 17.20 21.01
N ALA A 193 -1.34 18.24 20.50
CA ALA A 193 -0.79 19.58 20.40
C ALA A 193 -1.67 20.55 21.19
N LEU A 194 -1.05 21.47 21.91
CA LEU A 194 -1.71 22.49 22.71
C LEU A 194 -1.07 23.85 22.43
N GLY A 195 -1.84 24.86 22.08
CA GLY A 195 -1.31 26.21 21.83
C GLY A 195 -2.29 27.10 21.09
N PRO A 196 -1.81 28.24 20.55
CA PRO A 196 -2.67 29.17 19.82
C PRO A 196 -3.17 28.57 18.51
N PHE A 197 -4.34 29.02 18.04
CA PHE A 197 -4.97 28.54 16.80
C PHE A 197 -4.04 28.61 15.59
N ASN A 198 -3.27 29.71 15.47
CA ASN A 198 -2.29 29.88 14.38
C ASN A 198 -1.19 28.82 14.46
N GLY A 199 -0.65 28.54 15.66
CA GLY A 199 0.39 27.54 15.86
C GLY A 199 -0.06 26.10 15.60
N LEU A 200 -1.34 25.80 15.82
CA LEU A 200 -1.90 24.48 15.50
C LEU A 200 -2.11 24.29 13.99
N LYS A 201 -2.47 25.35 13.27
CA LYS A 201 -2.65 25.33 11.81
C LYS A 201 -1.32 25.41 11.06
N GLU A 202 -0.35 26.14 11.60
CA GLU A 202 0.92 26.44 10.96
C GLU A 202 2.04 25.51 11.41
N THR A 203 2.74 24.89 10.45
CA THR A 203 3.87 23.98 10.72
C THR A 203 5.18 24.45 10.06
N LEU A 204 5.25 25.71 9.59
CA LEU A 204 6.32 26.17 8.69
C LEU A 204 7.07 27.39 9.26
N MET A 205 8.33 27.15 9.66
CA MET A 205 9.32 28.15 10.12
C MET A 205 9.36 29.42 9.26
N ILE A 206 9.31 29.22 7.94
CA ILE A 206 9.53 30.28 6.95
C ILE A 206 8.34 31.24 6.88
N LYS A 207 7.12 30.76 7.12
CA LYS A 207 5.95 31.64 7.18
C LYS A 207 6.00 32.57 8.39
N ARG A 208 6.48 32.08 9.54
CA ARG A 208 6.57 32.87 10.76
C ARG A 208 7.59 34.00 10.65
N GLU A 209 8.75 33.76 10.03
CA GLU A 209 9.74 34.82 9.81
C GLU A 209 9.26 35.86 8.78
N LEU A 210 8.69 35.42 7.64
CA LEU A 210 8.16 36.34 6.62
C LEU A 210 6.96 37.17 7.08
N SER A 211 6.18 36.66 8.05
CA SER A 211 5.05 37.38 8.64
C SER A 211 5.47 38.53 9.57
N LYS A 212 6.67 38.48 10.16
CA LYS A 212 7.21 39.56 10.99
C LYS A 212 7.64 40.77 10.16
N ASP A 213 8.00 40.56 8.90
CA ASP A 213 8.44 41.62 7.99
C ASP A 213 7.23 42.40 7.47
N SER A 214 7.12 43.68 7.86
CA SER A 214 5.96 44.53 7.53
C SER A 214 5.73 44.68 6.03
N GLU A 215 6.78 44.65 5.21
CA GLU A 215 6.70 44.81 3.75
C GLU A 215 6.25 43.54 3.04
N LEU A 216 6.57 42.37 3.61
CA LEU A 216 6.24 41.08 3.01
C LEU A 216 4.91 40.53 3.53
N ARG A 217 4.35 41.05 4.63
CA ARG A 217 3.10 40.59 5.24
C ARG A 217 1.92 40.48 4.27
N THR A 218 1.81 41.42 3.33
CA THR A 218 0.71 41.50 2.34
C THR A 218 1.04 40.81 1.00
N GLN A 219 2.27 40.33 0.82
CA GLN A 219 2.73 39.73 -0.44
C GLN A 219 2.58 38.21 -0.44
N ASN A 220 2.45 37.61 -1.63
CA ASN A 220 2.42 36.16 -1.77
C ASN A 220 3.81 35.52 -1.46
N TRP A 221 3.86 34.67 -0.44
CA TRP A 221 5.10 34.03 0.06
C TRP A 221 5.56 32.78 -0.71
N GLU A 222 4.87 32.37 -1.77
CA GLU A 222 5.21 31.15 -2.55
C GLU A 222 6.64 31.15 -3.12
N ARG A 223 7.25 32.32 -3.29
CA ARG A 223 8.64 32.47 -3.76
C ARG A 223 9.66 32.07 -2.69
N PHE A 224 9.38 32.36 -1.42
CA PHE A 224 10.28 32.12 -0.29
C PHE A 224 10.04 30.76 0.37
N LEU A 225 8.83 30.23 0.21
CA LEU A 225 8.51 28.88 0.65
C LEU A 225 9.32 27.84 -0.12
N PRO A 226 10.00 26.89 0.56
CA PRO A 226 10.73 25.83 -0.09
C PRO A 226 9.77 25.02 -0.94
N LYS A 227 9.93 25.08 -2.27
CA LYS A 227 9.16 24.24 -3.18
C LYS A 227 9.58 22.80 -2.94
N PHE A 228 8.72 22.04 -2.26
CA PHE A 228 8.95 20.61 -2.03
C PHE A 228 8.94 19.92 -3.39
N LYS A 229 10.14 19.66 -3.93
CA LYS A 229 10.30 18.99 -5.22
C LYS A 229 9.59 17.65 -5.12
N HIS A 230 8.50 17.49 -5.86
CA HIS A 230 7.79 16.22 -5.88
C HIS A 230 8.71 15.16 -6.50
N LYS A 231 9.35 14.35 -5.65
CA LYS A 231 10.24 13.24 -6.06
C LYS A 231 9.45 12.05 -6.61
N ASN A 232 8.38 12.28 -7.37
CA ASN A 232 7.68 11.23 -8.12
C ASN A 232 8.51 10.84 -9.36
N LEU A 233 9.77 10.45 -9.16
CA LEU A 233 10.60 9.92 -10.23
C LEU A 233 10.57 8.41 -10.17
N ASN A 234 9.51 7.85 -10.76
CA ASN A 234 9.64 6.65 -11.55
C ASN A 234 8.65 6.75 -12.71
N LYS A 235 9.09 7.40 -13.81
CA LYS A 235 8.44 7.33 -15.13
C LYS A 235 8.60 5.95 -15.77
N ARG A 236 8.72 4.90 -14.95
CA ARG A 236 8.92 3.54 -15.41
C ARG A 236 7.53 2.93 -15.62
N LYS A 237 7.09 2.86 -16.88
CA LYS A 237 5.80 2.25 -17.25
C LYS A 237 5.70 0.81 -16.75
N GLU A 238 6.81 0.06 -16.75
CA GLU A 238 6.84 -1.34 -16.28
C GLU A 238 8.18 -1.73 -15.63
N PRO A 239 8.19 -2.50 -14.53
CA PRO A 239 9.42 -2.98 -13.89
C PRO A 239 10.26 -3.85 -14.84
N ASN A 240 11.60 -3.83 -14.72
CA ASN A 240 12.52 -4.55 -15.64
C ASN A 240 12.27 -6.06 -15.65
N LYS A 241 11.72 -6.56 -14.55
CA LYS A 241 11.38 -7.94 -14.32
C LYS A 241 9.96 -7.95 -13.76
N LYS A 242 8.96 -8.10 -14.63
CA LYS A 242 7.60 -8.42 -14.21
C LYS A 242 7.60 -9.85 -13.68
N LYS A 243 7.55 -10.01 -12.36
CA LYS A 243 7.23 -11.30 -11.75
C LYS A 243 5.75 -11.56 -12.00
N VAL A 244 5.41 -12.36 -13.00
CA VAL A 244 4.05 -12.89 -13.14
C VAL A 244 3.81 -13.72 -11.89
N LYS A 245 2.74 -13.40 -11.13
CA LYS A 245 2.38 -14.18 -9.95
C LYS A 245 2.00 -15.58 -10.44
N LYS A 246 2.59 -16.62 -9.85
CA LYS A 246 2.16 -18.00 -10.08
C LYS A 246 0.69 -18.11 -9.66
N GLU A 247 -0.09 -18.86 -10.44
CA GLU A 247 -1.48 -19.15 -10.11
C GLU A 247 -1.53 -19.86 -8.75
N TYR A 248 -2.48 -19.45 -7.89
CA TYR A 248 -2.58 -20.00 -6.55
C TYR A 248 -3.12 -21.43 -6.64
N THR A 249 -2.25 -22.40 -6.39
CA THR A 249 -2.65 -23.80 -6.23
C THR A 249 -2.75 -24.08 -4.73
N PRO A 250 -3.91 -24.51 -4.20
CA PRO A 250 -4.07 -24.82 -2.78
C PRO A 250 -3.24 -26.06 -2.36
N PHE A 251 -2.84 -26.88 -3.34
CA PHE A 251 -2.00 -28.05 -3.12
C PHE A 251 -0.51 -27.66 -3.17
N PRO A 252 0.30 -28.14 -2.19
CA PRO A 252 1.74 -27.98 -2.27
C PRO A 252 2.28 -28.79 -3.46
N PRO A 253 3.39 -28.35 -4.08
CA PRO A 253 4.08 -29.16 -5.07
C PRO A 253 4.57 -30.47 -4.43
N PRO A 254 4.68 -31.57 -5.20
CA PRO A 254 5.24 -32.82 -4.68
C PRO A 254 6.66 -32.58 -4.15
N GLN A 255 6.98 -33.21 -3.02
CA GLN A 255 8.34 -33.18 -2.49
C GLN A 255 9.28 -33.84 -3.50
N PRO A 256 10.51 -33.30 -3.70
CA PRO A 256 11.48 -33.98 -4.54
C PRO A 256 11.80 -35.35 -3.96
N GLU A 257 11.64 -36.39 -4.76
CA GLU A 257 11.96 -37.78 -4.37
C GLU A 257 13.42 -37.88 -3.89
N SER A 258 13.63 -38.58 -2.77
CA SER A 258 14.97 -38.85 -2.28
C SER A 258 15.72 -39.74 -3.27
N GLN A 259 17.05 -39.76 -3.17
CA GLN A 259 17.84 -40.67 -4.00
C GLN A 259 17.43 -42.14 -3.75
N ILE A 260 17.08 -42.48 -2.50
CA ILE A 260 16.59 -43.80 -2.12
C ILE A 260 15.26 -44.09 -2.82
N ASP A 261 14.33 -43.14 -2.84
CA ASP A 261 13.03 -43.32 -3.50
C ASP A 261 13.18 -43.48 -5.02
N LYS A 262 14.10 -42.73 -5.65
CA LYS A 262 14.43 -42.91 -7.08
C LYS A 262 15.04 -44.27 -7.36
N GLU A 263 15.92 -44.74 -6.49
CA GLU A 263 16.53 -46.07 -6.59
C GLU A 263 15.50 -47.18 -6.33
N LEU A 264 14.55 -46.98 -5.41
CA LEU A 264 13.43 -47.90 -5.15
C LEU A 264 12.45 -47.93 -6.34
N ALA A 265 12.10 -46.77 -6.91
CA ALA A 265 11.20 -46.65 -8.06
C ALA A 265 11.81 -47.20 -9.36
N SER A 266 13.13 -47.04 -9.56
CA SER A 266 13.86 -47.64 -10.69
C SER A 266 14.14 -49.13 -10.51
N GLY A 267 13.93 -49.69 -9.30
CA GLY A 267 14.27 -51.06 -8.95
C GLY A 267 15.77 -51.30 -8.79
N GLU A 268 16.61 -50.29 -9.02
CA GLU A 268 18.07 -50.38 -8.86
C GLU A 268 18.46 -50.58 -7.40
N TYR A 269 17.65 -50.14 -6.44
CA TYR A 269 17.94 -50.30 -5.02
C TYR A 269 18.10 -51.78 -4.62
N PHE A 270 17.29 -52.67 -5.22
CA PHE A 270 17.27 -54.10 -4.89
C PHE A 270 18.39 -54.90 -5.59
N LEU A 271 19.04 -54.35 -6.61
CA LEU A 271 20.10 -55.03 -7.35
C LEU A 271 21.43 -55.00 -6.60
N LYS A 272 22.09 -56.16 -6.47
CA LYS A 272 23.45 -56.25 -5.89
C LYS A 272 24.45 -55.53 -6.79
N ALA A 273 25.53 -54.98 -6.21
CA ALA A 273 26.57 -54.25 -6.97
C ALA A 273 27.17 -55.06 -8.14
N SER A 274 27.27 -56.38 -8.00
CA SER A 274 27.71 -57.28 -9.09
C SER A 274 26.72 -57.32 -10.27
N GLN A 275 25.41 -57.37 -9.98
CA GLN A 275 24.36 -57.36 -11.00
C GLN A 275 24.31 -56.01 -11.72
N LYS A 276 24.44 -54.90 -10.98
CA LYS A 276 24.57 -53.55 -11.56
C LYS A 276 25.76 -53.45 -12.51
N LYS A 277 26.92 -54.03 -12.14
CA LYS A 277 28.11 -54.07 -13.00
C LYS A 277 27.88 -54.91 -14.26
N ARG A 278 27.24 -56.07 -14.14
CA ARG A 278 26.93 -56.94 -15.29
C ARG A 278 26.01 -56.23 -16.30
N GLN A 279 24.92 -55.62 -15.82
CA GLN A 279 24.00 -54.85 -16.66
C GLN A 279 24.71 -53.68 -17.35
N LYS A 280 25.58 -52.94 -16.65
CA LYS A 280 26.39 -51.87 -17.26
C LYS A 280 27.31 -52.39 -18.37
N MET A 281 27.95 -53.54 -18.16
CA MET A 281 28.82 -54.15 -19.16
C MET A 281 28.05 -54.67 -20.37
N GLU A 282 26.86 -55.25 -20.17
CA GLU A 282 25.95 -55.66 -21.23
C GLU A 282 25.47 -54.45 -22.05
N GLU A 283 25.13 -53.34 -21.39
CA GLU A 283 24.74 -52.09 -22.05
C GLU A 283 25.89 -51.50 -22.88
N ILE A 284 27.12 -51.51 -22.35
CA ILE A 284 28.31 -51.08 -23.09
C ILE A 284 28.56 -51.98 -24.31
N LYS A 285 28.45 -53.30 -24.15
CA LYS A 285 28.59 -54.26 -25.27
C LYS A 285 27.52 -54.06 -26.33
N ALA A 286 26.27 -53.83 -25.93
CA ALA A 286 25.17 -53.55 -26.84
C ALA A 286 25.42 -52.25 -27.63
N LYS A 287 25.86 -51.17 -26.95
CA LYS A 287 26.25 -49.91 -27.62
C LYS A 287 27.42 -50.11 -28.59
N GLN A 288 28.42 -50.90 -28.21
CA GLN A 288 29.55 -51.23 -29.09
C GLN A 288 29.09 -52.01 -30.32
N ALA A 289 28.23 -53.02 -30.15
CA ALA A 289 27.66 -53.79 -31.26
C ALA A 289 26.82 -52.91 -32.20
N GLU A 290 26.03 -51.98 -31.65
CA GLU A 290 25.26 -51.02 -32.44
C GLU A 290 26.17 -50.08 -33.25
N VAL A 291 27.24 -49.57 -32.65
CA VAL A 291 28.24 -48.74 -33.34
C VAL A 291 28.97 -49.53 -34.43
N LEU A 292 29.33 -50.78 -34.17
CA LEU A 292 29.95 -51.65 -35.17
C LEU A 292 29.00 -51.92 -36.34
N SER A 293 27.72 -52.20 -36.05
CA SER A 293 26.68 -52.37 -37.07
C SER A 293 26.49 -51.11 -37.91
N LYS A 294 26.41 -49.93 -37.27
CA LYS A 294 26.35 -48.62 -37.95
C LYS A 294 27.58 -48.38 -38.85
N ARG A 295 28.78 -48.65 -38.35
CA ARG A 295 30.04 -48.54 -39.13
C ARG A 295 30.08 -49.53 -40.30
N GLN A 296 29.61 -50.76 -40.12
CA GLN A 296 29.50 -51.74 -41.20
C GLN A 296 28.49 -51.31 -42.25
N ALA A 297 27.34 -50.77 -41.85
CA ALA A 297 26.35 -50.22 -42.77
C ALA A 297 26.90 -49.03 -43.58
N GLU A 298 27.63 -48.12 -42.92
CA GLU A 298 28.33 -47.01 -43.58
C GLU A 298 29.41 -47.51 -44.55
N ARG A 299 30.21 -48.51 -44.15
CA ARG A 299 31.25 -49.10 -45.00
C ARG A 299 30.67 -49.83 -46.21
N ASN A 300 29.60 -50.61 -46.02
CA ASN A 300 28.90 -51.32 -47.10
C ASN A 300 28.24 -50.33 -48.07
N LYS A 301 27.74 -49.19 -47.57
CA LYS A 301 27.22 -48.11 -48.42
C LYS A 301 28.30 -47.48 -49.31
N ALA A 302 29.55 -47.42 -48.85
CA ALA A 302 30.67 -46.93 -49.65
C ALA A 302 31.15 -47.97 -50.70
N PHE A 303 30.88 -49.26 -50.50
CA PHE A 303 31.29 -50.35 -51.39
C PHE A 303 30.27 -50.69 -52.48
N ILE A 304 29.04 -50.19 -52.37
CA ILE A 304 28.05 -50.25 -53.46
C ILE A 304 28.34 -49.05 -54.37
N PRO A 305 28.75 -49.27 -55.64
CA PRO A 305 28.91 -48.19 -56.58
C PRO A 305 27.62 -47.36 -56.62
N PRO A 306 27.71 -46.02 -56.55
CA PRO A 306 26.54 -45.17 -56.76
C PRO A 306 25.90 -45.61 -58.07
N LYS A 307 24.61 -45.97 -58.07
CA LYS A 307 23.93 -46.38 -59.30
C LYS A 307 24.07 -45.25 -60.33
N GLU A 308 24.93 -45.48 -61.32
CA GLU A 308 25.15 -44.56 -62.41
C GLU A 308 23.84 -44.44 -63.20
N LYS A 309 23.39 -43.21 -63.43
CA LYS A 309 22.33 -42.98 -64.41
C LYS A 309 22.95 -43.23 -65.77
N ILE A 310 22.47 -44.23 -66.50
CA ILE A 310 22.88 -44.50 -67.89
C ILE A 310 22.67 -43.20 -68.69
N VAL A 311 23.77 -42.57 -69.12
CA VAL A 311 23.74 -41.43 -70.02
C VAL A 311 23.60 -41.97 -71.43
N VAL A 312 22.36 -42.03 -71.92
CA VAL A 312 22.08 -42.24 -73.35
C VAL A 312 22.70 -41.07 -74.12
N LYS A 313 23.73 -41.34 -74.95
CA LYS A 313 24.23 -40.36 -75.92
C LYS A 313 23.21 -40.22 -77.05
N PRO A 314 22.81 -38.99 -77.44
CA PRO A 314 21.79 -38.80 -78.46
C PRO A 314 22.39 -38.93 -79.87
N LYS A 315 21.79 -39.77 -80.71
CA LYS A 315 21.92 -39.67 -82.18
C LYS A 315 20.55 -39.80 -82.84
N LYS A 316 20.23 -38.74 -83.59
CA LYS A 316 19.27 -38.51 -84.69
C LYS A 316 17.76 -38.75 -84.46
N VAL A 317 17.08 -37.60 -84.51
CA VAL A 317 15.68 -37.24 -84.73
C VAL A 317 14.73 -38.35 -85.22
N SER A 318 13.63 -38.53 -84.48
CA SER A 318 12.29 -38.72 -85.05
C SER A 318 11.28 -38.07 -84.11
N GLU A 319 10.34 -37.34 -84.71
CA GLU A 319 9.34 -36.50 -84.07
C GLU A 319 8.48 -37.28 -83.06
N ASP A 320 8.21 -36.70 -81.88
CA ASP A 320 6.90 -36.80 -81.25
C ASP A 320 6.69 -35.78 -80.11
N LYS A 321 5.75 -34.86 -80.38
CA LYS A 321 4.85 -34.09 -79.50
C LYS A 321 5.32 -33.70 -78.08
N ILE A 322 5.61 -32.41 -77.92
CA ILE A 322 5.94 -31.74 -76.64
C ILE A 322 4.69 -31.67 -75.73
N ASN A 323 4.72 -32.34 -74.58
CA ASN A 323 3.65 -32.29 -73.57
C ASN A 323 3.74 -31.04 -72.67
N ILE A 324 2.97 -30.00 -73.00
CA ILE A 324 2.91 -28.69 -72.34
C ILE A 324 2.45 -28.77 -70.86
N ALA A 325 1.70 -29.81 -70.47
CA ALA A 325 1.16 -29.97 -69.11
C ALA A 325 2.24 -30.25 -68.04
N ALA A 326 3.24 -31.08 -68.36
CA ALA A 326 4.32 -31.42 -67.44
C ALA A 326 5.30 -30.24 -67.20
N ILE A 327 5.44 -29.36 -68.20
CA ILE A 327 6.27 -28.16 -68.12
C ILE A 327 5.60 -27.11 -67.22
N LYS A 328 4.27 -26.94 -67.32
CA LYS A 328 3.49 -26.07 -66.43
C LYS A 328 3.54 -26.52 -64.96
N GLU A 329 3.53 -27.82 -64.69
CA GLU A 329 3.72 -28.36 -63.33
C GLU A 329 5.12 -28.08 -62.75
N LYS A 330 6.17 -28.25 -63.57
CA LYS A 330 7.56 -27.98 -63.15
C LYS A 330 7.80 -26.49 -62.87
N VAL A 331 7.22 -25.59 -63.65
CA VAL A 331 7.29 -24.14 -63.41
C VAL A 331 6.51 -23.74 -62.15
N LYS A 332 5.36 -24.38 -61.86
CA LYS A 332 4.62 -24.19 -60.58
C LYS A 332 5.41 -24.69 -59.36
N LYS A 333 6.10 -25.83 -59.46
CA LYS A 333 6.97 -26.34 -58.38
C LYS A 333 8.20 -25.47 -58.17
N ALA A 334 8.80 -24.94 -59.24
CA ALA A 334 9.94 -24.02 -59.13
C ALA A 334 9.55 -22.66 -58.52
N LYS A 335 8.37 -22.11 -58.84
CA LYS A 335 7.86 -20.87 -58.21
C LYS A 335 7.51 -21.02 -56.73
N LYS A 336 7.22 -22.23 -56.23
CA LYS A 336 6.98 -22.50 -54.80
C LYS A 336 8.26 -22.62 -53.96
N LYS A 337 9.42 -22.87 -54.57
CA LYS A 337 10.73 -22.81 -53.89
C LYS A 337 11.36 -21.44 -54.10
N LYS A 338 10.98 -20.46 -53.27
CA LYS A 338 11.81 -19.25 -53.11
C LYS A 338 13.16 -19.69 -52.56
N LEU A 339 14.23 -19.45 -53.32
CA LEU A 339 15.62 -19.58 -52.83
C LEU A 339 15.76 -18.74 -51.57
N GLY A 340 16.09 -19.39 -50.44
CA GLY A 340 16.49 -18.72 -49.20
C GLY A 340 15.58 -18.89 -47.97
N ALA A 341 14.45 -19.59 -48.07
CA ALA A 341 13.63 -19.91 -46.89
C ALA A 341 13.99 -21.31 -46.34
N LEU A 342 14.35 -21.37 -45.05
CA LEU A 342 14.53 -22.62 -44.31
C LEU A 342 13.23 -23.44 -44.32
N THR A 343 13.35 -24.76 -44.42
CA THR A 343 12.18 -25.65 -44.46
C THR A 343 11.40 -25.59 -43.14
N GLU A 344 10.08 -25.84 -43.17
CA GLU A 344 9.20 -25.74 -41.98
C GLU A 344 9.66 -26.64 -40.82
N GLU A 345 10.32 -27.76 -41.14
CA GLU A 345 10.92 -28.67 -40.16
C GLU A 345 12.18 -28.09 -39.50
N GLU A 346 13.01 -27.38 -40.25
CA GLU A 346 14.20 -26.69 -39.72
C GLU A 346 13.82 -25.49 -38.84
N ILE A 347 12.70 -24.83 -39.14
CA ILE A 347 12.16 -23.74 -38.31
C ILE A 347 11.62 -24.29 -36.98
N LYS A 348 10.90 -25.43 -37.00
CA LYS A 348 10.43 -26.11 -35.78
C LYS A 348 11.59 -26.55 -34.88
N LEU A 349 12.63 -27.14 -35.45
CA LEU A 349 13.82 -27.55 -34.70
C LEU A 349 14.56 -26.36 -34.08
N LYS A 350 14.71 -25.23 -34.81
CA LYS A 350 15.31 -24.02 -34.26
C LYS A 350 14.47 -23.38 -33.16
N MET A 351 13.14 -23.43 -33.27
CA MET A 351 12.24 -22.96 -32.21
C MET A 351 12.33 -23.81 -30.95
N GLU A 352 12.33 -25.14 -31.07
CA GLU A 352 12.50 -26.06 -29.92
C GLU A 352 13.86 -25.89 -29.23
N VAL A 353 14.93 -25.69 -30.00
CA VAL A 353 16.29 -25.46 -29.46
C VAL A 353 16.35 -24.13 -28.70
N ASN A 354 15.71 -23.09 -29.22
CA ASN A 354 15.62 -21.81 -28.52
C ASN A 354 14.77 -21.90 -27.25
N GLU A 355 13.70 -22.69 -27.25
CA GLU A 355 12.86 -22.88 -26.08
C GLU A 355 13.58 -23.69 -24.98
N LYS A 356 14.35 -24.71 -25.36
CA LYS A 356 15.22 -25.48 -24.45
C LYS A 356 16.36 -24.65 -23.88
N ASN A 357 16.98 -23.77 -24.67
CA ASN A 357 18.02 -22.86 -24.19
C ASN A 357 17.47 -21.76 -23.27
N LYS A 358 16.22 -21.33 -23.46
CA LYS A 358 15.54 -20.36 -22.58
C LYS A 358 15.15 -20.99 -21.24
N LYS A 359 14.79 -22.28 -21.21
CA LYS A 359 14.55 -23.06 -19.99
C LYS A 359 15.83 -23.40 -19.20
N ARG A 360 17.00 -23.36 -19.82
CA ARG A 360 18.32 -23.56 -19.16
C ARG A 360 18.94 -22.28 -18.58
N LYS A 361 18.43 -21.11 -18.95
CA LYS A 361 18.90 -19.79 -18.48
C LYS A 361 17.95 -19.12 -17.47
N MET A 362 16.84 -19.76 -17.12
CA MET A 362 16.08 -19.50 -15.89
C MET A 362 16.37 -20.61 -14.89
#